data_AF-A0A6J4IGX6-F1
#
_entry.id   AF-A0A6J4IGX6-F1
#
_cell.length_a   1.000
_cell.length_b   1.000
_cell.length_c   1.000
_cell.angle_alpha   90.00
_cell.angle_beta   90.00
_cell.angle_gamma   90.00
#
_symmetry.space_group_name_H-M   'P 1'
#
loop_
_entity.id
_entity.type
_entity.pdbx_description
1 polymer ?
#
loop_
_entity_poly.entity_id
_entity_poly.type
_entity_poly.pdbx_seq_one_letter_code
_entity_poly.pdbx_strand_id
1 'polypeptide(L)'
;MTAQGIVRLPTGDAADLGGRLLRQARELEEIRHRAAAVAALDWESPAGRNFRQYLAGRASAVGSAAELLEQAARLAEVYAAELGDAAGSLAGSIGP
;
A
#
# COMPACT_ATOMS: atom_id res chain seq x y z
N MET A 1 -3.41 -26.04 -10.65
CA MET A 1 -2.95 -25.38 -9.40
C MET A 1 -1.45 -25.19 -9.50
N THR A 2 -1.01 -24.08 -10.05
CA THR A 2 0.42 -23.70 -10.05
C THR A 2 0.74 -23.15 -8.68
N ALA A 3 1.60 -23.84 -7.94
CA ALA A 3 2.23 -23.29 -6.75
C ALA A 3 2.97 -22.03 -7.18
N GLN A 4 2.51 -20.86 -6.74
CA GLN A 4 3.28 -19.63 -6.89
C GLN A 4 4.54 -19.82 -6.05
N GLY A 5 5.67 -20.08 -6.73
CA GLY A 5 6.98 -20.10 -6.09
C GLY A 5 7.20 -18.77 -5.39
N ILE A 6 7.70 -18.82 -4.15
CA ILE A 6 8.10 -17.62 -3.42
C ILE A 6 9.16 -16.91 -4.27
N VAL A 7 8.78 -15.81 -4.90
CA VAL A 7 9.71 -14.99 -5.69
C VAL A 7 10.66 -14.33 -4.70
N ARG A 8 11.90 -14.80 -4.66
CA ARG A 8 12.94 -14.18 -3.85
C ARG A 8 13.40 -12.90 -4.56
N LEU A 9 12.93 -11.76 -4.08
CA LEU A 9 13.40 -10.46 -4.54
C LEU A 9 14.77 -10.14 -3.92
N PRO A 10 15.73 -9.62 -4.70
CA PRO A 10 16.91 -8.92 -4.18
C PRO A 10 16.53 -7.76 -3.25
N THR A 11 17.43 -7.38 -2.33
CA THR A 11 17.20 -6.29 -1.37
C THR A 11 16.78 -4.97 -2.03
N GLY A 12 17.46 -4.57 -3.12
CA GLY A 12 17.12 -3.36 -3.87
C GLY A 12 15.71 -3.42 -4.46
N ASP A 13 15.35 -4.55 -5.06
CA ASP A 13 14.03 -4.76 -5.67
C ASP A 13 12.90 -4.76 -4.62
N ALA A 14 13.17 -5.26 -3.42
CA ALA A 14 12.23 -5.24 -2.30
C ALA A 14 12.01 -3.82 -1.74
N ALA A 15 13.09 -3.04 -1.56
CA ALA A 15 12.99 -1.65 -1.14
C ALA A 15 12.25 -0.79 -2.19
N ASP A 16 12.55 -0.98 -3.47
CA ASP A 16 11.87 -0.30 -4.58
C ASP A 16 10.39 -0.68 -4.68
N LEU A 17 10.05 -1.94 -4.41
CA LEU A 17 8.66 -2.38 -4.28
C LEU A 17 7.96 -1.65 -3.12
N GLY A 18 8.58 -1.59 -1.94
CA GLY A 18 8.05 -0.84 -0.80
C GLY A 18 7.76 0.62 -1.13
N GLY A 19 8.71 1.31 -1.76
CA GLY A 19 8.54 2.69 -2.20
C GLY A 19 7.41 2.90 -3.21
N ARG A 20 7.20 1.96 -4.14
CA ARG A 20 6.08 2.00 -5.10
C ARG A 20 4.73 1.80 -4.41
N LEU A 21 4.63 0.81 -3.53
CA LEU A 21 3.41 0.53 -2.76
C LEU A 21 3.02 1.71 -1.89
N LEU A 22 3.98 2.33 -1.21
CA LEU A 22 3.75 3.52 -0.38
C LEU A 22 3.27 4.72 -1.21
N ARG A 23 3.82 4.90 -2.42
CA ARG A 23 3.34 5.95 -3.34
C ARG A 23 1.89 5.71 -3.76
N GLN A 24 1.56 4.48 -4.14
CA GLN A 24 0.20 4.11 -4.53
C GLN A 24 -0.79 4.28 -3.35
N ALA A 25 -0.38 3.94 -2.13
CA ALA A 25 -1.20 4.17 -0.95
C ALA A 25 -1.55 5.66 -0.78
N ARG A 26 -0.56 6.56 -0.96
CA ARG A 26 -0.77 8.01 -0.88
C ARG A 26 -1.70 8.53 -1.97
N GLU A 27 -1.57 8.02 -3.20
CA GLU A 27 -2.48 8.35 -4.30
C GLU A 27 -3.93 7.93 -4.00
N LEU A 28 -4.13 6.73 -3.45
CA LEU A 28 -5.46 6.28 -3.01
C LEU A 28 -6.01 7.13 -1.86
N GLU A 29 -5.17 7.52 -0.91
CA GLU A 29 -5.55 8.36 0.21
C GLU A 29 -6.00 9.78 -0.23
N GLU A 30 -5.37 10.32 -1.27
CA GLU A 30 -5.80 11.57 -1.91
C GLU A 30 -7.18 11.39 -2.59
N ILE A 31 -7.40 10.29 -3.30
CA ILE A 31 -8.71 9.97 -3.91
C ILE A 31 -9.78 9.85 -2.83
N ARG A 32 -9.48 9.17 -1.71
CA ARG A 32 -10.38 9.03 -0.57
C ARG A 32 -10.77 10.39 0.00
N HIS A 33 -9.80 11.28 0.21
CA HIS A 33 -10.06 12.63 0.71
C HIS A 33 -10.99 13.42 -0.22
N ARG A 34 -10.74 13.37 -1.53
CA ARG A 34 -11.59 14.05 -2.53
C ARG A 34 -13.01 13.46 -2.54
N ALA A 35 -13.14 12.14 -2.47
CA ALA A 35 -14.43 11.46 -2.40
C ALA A 35 -15.20 11.83 -1.13
N ALA A 36 -14.53 11.88 0.03
CA ALA A 36 -15.13 12.29 1.30
C ALA A 36 -15.58 13.76 1.28
N ALA A 37 -14.78 14.66 0.70
CA ALA A 37 -15.14 16.07 0.55
C ALA A 37 -16.40 16.25 -0.31
N VAL A 38 -16.50 15.53 -1.43
CA VAL A 38 -17.70 15.56 -2.28
C VAL A 38 -18.90 14.91 -1.58
N ALA A 39 -18.70 13.85 -0.81
CA ALA A 39 -19.78 13.20 -0.04
C ALA A 39 -20.33 14.11 1.08
N ALA A 40 -19.55 15.09 1.53
CA ALA A 40 -19.95 16.08 2.53
C ALA A 40 -20.72 17.27 1.95
N LEU A 41 -20.74 17.46 0.63
CA LEU A 41 -21.51 18.53 0.00
C LEU A 41 -23.00 18.37 0.29
N ASP A 42 -23.67 19.49 0.58
CA ASP A 42 -25.11 19.47 0.76
C ASP A 42 -25.80 19.43 -0.60
N TRP A 43 -26.56 18.37 -0.83
CA TRP A 43 -27.33 18.17 -2.05
C TRP A 43 -28.68 17.56 -1.69
N GLU A 44 -29.65 18.45 -1.51
CA GLU A 44 -31.01 18.10 -1.11
C GLU A 44 -31.83 17.58 -2.30
N SER A 45 -31.52 16.36 -2.73
CA SER A 45 -32.36 15.58 -3.65
C SER A 45 -32.22 14.07 -3.38
N PRO A 46 -33.19 13.22 -3.79
CA PRO A 46 -33.02 11.77 -3.72
C PRO A 46 -31.76 11.28 -4.44
N ALA A 47 -31.45 11.86 -5.60
CA ALA A 47 -30.23 11.57 -6.35
C ALA A 47 -28.96 11.96 -5.57
N GLY A 48 -28.97 13.16 -4.95
CA GLY A 48 -27.87 13.64 -4.12
C GLY A 48 -27.62 12.75 -2.91
N ARG A 49 -28.67 12.33 -2.19
CA ARG A 49 -28.55 11.39 -1.06
C ARG A 49 -27.94 10.05 -1.49
N ASN A 50 -28.45 9.45 -2.57
CA ASN A 50 -27.92 8.18 -3.08
C ASN A 50 -26.46 8.30 -3.51
N PHE A 51 -26.11 9.39 -4.19
CA PHE A 51 -24.74 9.65 -4.62
C PHE A 51 -23.77 9.81 -3.43
N ARG A 52 -24.14 10.58 -2.40
CA ARG A 52 -23.33 10.75 -1.18
C ARG A 52 -23.12 9.43 -0.44
N GLN A 53 -24.17 8.62 -0.30
CA GLN A 53 -24.06 7.29 0.31
C GLN A 53 -23.13 6.37 -0.48
N TYR A 54 -23.29 6.33 -1.81
CA TYR A 54 -22.39 5.58 -2.70
C TYR A 54 -20.94 6.03 -2.53
N LEU A 55 -20.71 7.34 -2.53
CA LEU A 55 -19.37 7.90 -2.47
C LEU A 55 -18.70 7.67 -1.11
N ALA A 56 -19.44 7.74 -0.01
CA ALA A 56 -18.96 7.36 1.32
C ALA A 56 -18.52 5.89 1.37
N GLY A 57 -19.30 4.98 0.80
CA GLY A 57 -18.93 3.57 0.68
C GLY A 57 -17.66 3.37 -0.16
N ARG A 58 -17.52 4.09 -1.28
CA ARG A 58 -16.30 4.05 -2.10
C ARG A 58 -15.09 4.63 -1.38
N ALA A 59 -15.24 5.75 -0.67
CA ALA A 59 -14.16 6.34 0.13
C ALA A 59 -13.68 5.36 1.20
N SER A 60 -14.58 4.67 1.90
CA SER A 60 -14.21 3.62 2.86
C SER A 60 -13.42 2.50 2.20
N ALA A 61 -13.87 1.98 1.05
CA ALA A 61 -13.17 0.90 0.35
C ALA A 61 -11.77 1.31 -0.15
N VAL A 62 -11.64 2.54 -0.65
CA VAL A 62 -10.35 3.10 -1.08
C VAL A 62 -9.40 3.27 0.11
N GLY A 63 -9.91 3.72 1.27
CA GLY A 63 -9.12 3.81 2.51
C GLY A 63 -8.56 2.46 2.93
N SER A 64 -9.38 1.42 2.95
CA SER A 64 -8.92 0.07 3.28
C SER A 64 -7.88 -0.47 2.28
N ALA A 65 -8.00 -0.13 0.98
CA ALA A 65 -6.98 -0.48 0.01
C ALA A 65 -5.66 0.27 0.25
N ALA A 66 -5.71 1.56 0.60
CA ALA A 66 -4.53 2.35 0.95
C ALA A 66 -3.82 1.75 2.18
N GLU A 67 -4.55 1.40 3.24
CA GLU A 67 -4.00 0.77 4.44
C GLU A 67 -3.29 -0.56 4.13
N LEU A 68 -3.86 -1.39 3.26
CA LEU A 68 -3.24 -2.65 2.83
C LEU A 68 -1.95 -2.42 2.05
N LEU A 69 -1.90 -1.39 1.19
CA LEU A 69 -0.70 -1.03 0.45
C LEU A 69 0.39 -0.50 1.38
N GLU A 70 0.04 0.30 2.40
CA GLU A 70 1.01 0.74 3.40
C GLU A 70 1.55 -0.42 4.24
N GLN A 71 0.68 -1.36 4.64
CA GLN A 71 1.11 -2.57 5.34
C GLN A 71 2.07 -3.39 4.48
N ALA A 72 1.73 -3.59 3.20
CA ALA A 72 2.59 -4.28 2.25
C ALA A 72 3.93 -3.56 2.03
N ALA A 73 3.93 -2.22 1.98
CA ALA A 73 5.15 -1.42 1.88
C ALA A 73 6.06 -1.64 3.09
N ARG A 74 5.51 -1.57 4.31
CA ARG A 74 6.25 -1.84 5.55
C ARG A 74 6.83 -3.25 5.57
N LEU A 75 6.08 -4.25 5.12
CA LEU A 75 6.57 -5.63 5.02
C LEU A 75 7.72 -5.75 4.01
N ALA A 76 7.65 -5.06 2.88
CA ALA A 76 8.71 -5.05 1.88
C ALA A 76 9.99 -4.38 2.39
N GLU A 77 9.87 -3.29 3.15
CA GLU A 77 10.99 -2.61 3.80
C GLU A 77 11.67 -3.50 4.86
N VAL A 78 10.88 -4.16 5.71
CA VAL A 78 11.40 -5.13 6.70
C VAL A 78 12.12 -6.27 5.99
N TYR A 79 11.51 -6.84 4.95
CA TYR A 79 12.14 -7.91 4.17
C TYR A 79 13.46 -7.48 3.51
N ALA A 80 13.53 -6.25 2.99
CA ALA A 80 14.76 -5.69 2.44
C ALA A 80 15.86 -5.55 3.51
N ALA A 81 15.51 -5.06 4.70
CA ALA A 81 16.45 -4.92 5.82
C ALA A 81 17.02 -6.28 6.25
N GLU A 82 16.16 -7.27 6.47
CA GLU A 82 16.57 -8.63 6.87
C GLU A 82 17.50 -9.29 5.82
N LEU A 83 17.25 -9.07 4.53
CA LEU A 83 18.13 -9.55 3.47
C LEU A 83 19.50 -8.83 3.49
N GLY A 84 19.52 -7.53 3.76
CA GLY A 84 20.75 -6.75 3.88
C GLY A 84 21.61 -7.21 5.05
N ASP A 85 21.00 -7.41 6.22
CA ASP A 85 21.68 -7.88 7.43
C ASP A 85 22.23 -9.31 7.25
N ALA A 86 21.45 -10.20 6.63
CA ALA A 86 21.90 -11.55 6.30
C ALA A 86 23.12 -11.53 5.34
N ALA A 87 23.12 -10.64 4.35
CA ALA A 87 24.25 -10.49 3.42
C ALA A 87 25.50 -9.95 4.12
N GLY A 88 25.35 -8.98 5.03
CA GLY A 88 26.45 -8.43 5.82
C GLY A 88 27.07 -9.44 6.79
N SER A 89 26.23 -10.26 7.44
CA SER A 89 26.68 -11.34 8.33
C SER A 89 27.51 -12.40 7.61
N LEU A 90 27.08 -12.80 6.40
CA LEU A 90 27.84 -13.74 5.56
C LEU A 90 29.20 -13.17 5.15
N ALA A 91 29.26 -11.89 4.75
CA ALA A 91 30.52 -11.24 4.36
C ALA A 91 31.51 -11.12 5.54
N GLY A 92 31.01 -10.86 6.76
CA GLY A 92 31.83 -10.81 7.97
C GLY A 92 32.41 -12.16 8.40
N SER A 93 31.78 -13.28 8.03
CA SER A 93 32.28 -14.63 8.35
C SER A 93 33.36 -15.16 7.37
N ILE A 94 33.54 -14.51 6.22
CA ILE A 94 34.47 -14.91 5.15
C ILE A 94 35.75 -14.03 5.15
N GLY A 95 35.85 -13.03 6.03
CA GLY A 95 37.07 -12.24 6.23
C GLY A 95 38.07 -12.95 7.16
N PRO A 96 39.37 -13.05 6.81
CA PRO A 96 40.43 -13.62 7.66
C PRO A 96 40.83 -12.71 8.83
#